data_AF-A0A7Y2C286-F1
#
_entry.id   AF-A0A7Y2C286-F1
#
_cell.length_a   1.000
_cell.length_b   1.000
_cell.length_c   1.000
_cell.angle_alpha   90.00
_cell.angle_beta   90.00
_cell.angle_gamma   90.00
#
_symmetry.space_group_name_H-M   'P 1'
#
loop_
_entity.id
_entity.type
_entity.pdbx_description
1 polymer ?
#
loop_
_entity_poly.entity_id
_entity_poly.type
_entity_poly.pdbx_seq_one_letter_code
_entity_poly.pdbx_strand_id
1 'polypeptide(L)'
;MRKEKFVYNTKTLRYEKEVVPVKVKLLRVSGILMAIFLAAIVVVTIRINFYSSPKELALQRELDQMGYKYASLTNEVDMMTKVLDNIQERDASVHRMM
;
A
#
# COMPACT_ATOMS: atom_id res chain seq x y z
N MET A 1 47.54 -9.05 6.20
CA MET A 1 48.17 -10.18 5.48
C MET A 1 47.12 -10.85 4.59
N ARG A 2 47.25 -10.77 3.26
CA ARG A 2 46.28 -11.34 2.31
C ARG A 2 46.56 -12.83 2.16
N LYS A 3 45.64 -13.70 2.59
CA LYS A 3 45.76 -15.16 2.41
C LYS A 3 45.52 -15.49 0.94
N GLU A 4 46.58 -15.58 0.16
CA GLU A 4 46.50 -15.98 -1.24
C GLU A 4 46.32 -17.50 -1.31
N LYS A 5 45.26 -17.97 -1.98
CA LYS A 5 45.01 -19.40 -2.19
C LYS A 5 45.83 -19.88 -3.38
N PHE A 6 46.55 -20.98 -3.17
CA PHE A 6 47.32 -21.67 -4.20
C PHE A 6 46.64 -23.01 -4.50
N VAL A 7 46.55 -23.35 -5.79
CA VAL A 7 45.97 -24.60 -6.27
C VAL A 7 47.07 -25.38 -6.99
N TYR A 8 47.14 -26.69 -6.75
CA TYR A 8 48.12 -27.55 -7.41
C TYR A 8 47.69 -27.83 -8.85
N ASN A 9 48.53 -27.48 -9.82
CA ASN A 9 48.27 -27.73 -11.22
C ASN A 9 48.85 -29.10 -11.62
N THR A 10 47.97 -30.05 -11.95
CA THR A 10 48.34 -31.43 -12.30
C THR A 10 49.07 -31.55 -13.64
N LYS A 11 49.09 -30.49 -14.48
CA LYS A 11 49.82 -30.47 -15.76
C LYS A 11 51.24 -29.92 -15.64
N THR A 12 51.46 -28.94 -14.78
CA THR A 12 52.78 -28.31 -14.58
C THR A 12 53.50 -28.80 -13.33
N LEU A 13 52.85 -29.65 -12.52
CA LEU A 13 53.32 -30.18 -11.22
C LEU A 13 53.74 -29.07 -10.23
N ARG A 14 53.20 -27.87 -10.40
CA ARG A 14 53.55 -26.66 -9.64
C ARG A 14 52.31 -26.06 -8.98
N TYR A 15 52.54 -25.38 -7.86
CA TYR A 15 51.50 -24.60 -7.18
C TYR A 15 51.32 -23.26 -7.88
N GLU A 16 50.13 -23.00 -8.40
CA GLU A 16 49.78 -21.76 -9.08
C GLU A 16 48.74 -20.98 -8.25
N LYS A 17 48.77 -19.66 -8.33
CA LYS A 17 47.78 -18.82 -7.62
C LYS A 17 46.40 -19.06 -8.23
N GLU A 18 45.39 -19.20 -7.38
CA GLU A 18 44.00 -19.33 -7.80
C GLU A 18 43.53 -18.02 -8.46
N VAL A 19 43.56 -17.97 -9.79
CA VAL A 19 43.01 -16.85 -10.56
C VAL A 19 41.54 -17.15 -10.85
N VAL A 20 40.66 -16.68 -9.96
CA VAL A 20 39.22 -16.76 -10.21
C VAL A 20 38.88 -15.82 -11.38
N PRO A 21 38.21 -16.30 -12.45
CA PRO A 21 37.89 -15.45 -13.59
C PRO A 21 36.97 -14.30 -13.16
N VAL A 22 37.24 -13.08 -13.64
CA VAL A 22 36.43 -11.88 -13.35
C VAL A 22 34.95 -12.12 -13.69
N LYS A 23 34.66 -12.88 -14.74
CA LYS A 23 33.30 -13.29 -15.16
C LYS A 23 32.55 -14.10 -14.08
N VAL A 24 33.25 -15.03 -13.42
CA VAL A 24 32.67 -15.86 -12.35
C VAL A 24 32.39 -15.00 -11.11
N LYS A 25 33.26 -14.03 -10.83
CA LYS A 25 33.07 -13.07 -9.74
C LYS A 25 31.87 -12.17 -9.99
N LEU A 26 31.68 -11.71 -11.23
CA LEU A 26 30.54 -10.89 -11.63
C LEU A 26 29.21 -11.65 -11.51
N LEU A 27 29.16 -12.89 -11.99
CA LEU A 27 27.99 -13.77 -11.89
C LEU A 27 27.59 -14.06 -10.43
N ARG A 28 28.58 -14.24 -9.56
CA ARG A 28 28.30 -14.47 -8.13
C ARG A 28 27.69 -13.23 -7.48
N VAL A 29 28.19 -12.04 -7.82
CA VAL A 29 27.65 -10.77 -7.30
C VAL A 29 26.25 -10.50 -7.84
N SER A 30 26.00 -10.73 -9.13
CA SER A 30 24.67 -10.54 -9.71
C SER A 30 23.63 -11.48 -9.10
N GLY A 31 23.98 -12.74 -8.83
CA GLY A 31 23.11 -13.69 -8.15
C GLY A 31 22.72 -13.23 -6.73
N ILE A 32 23.69 -12.71 -5.97
CA ILE A 32 23.43 -12.17 -4.62
C ILE A 32 22.55 -10.92 -4.70
N LEU A 33 22.83 -10.00 -5.62
CA LEU A 33 22.01 -8.79 -5.83
C LEU A 33 20.56 -9.15 -6.17
N MET A 34 20.36 -10.15 -7.04
CA MET A 34 19.02 -10.60 -7.42
C MET A 34 18.28 -11.21 -6.23
N ALA A 35 18.96 -12.01 -5.39
CA ALA A 35 18.36 -12.57 -4.19
C ALA A 35 17.94 -11.48 -3.18
N ILE A 36 18.78 -10.45 -2.98
CA ILE A 36 18.44 -9.31 -2.12
C ILE A 36 17.25 -8.54 -2.68
N PHE A 37 17.22 -8.33 -4.00
CA PHE A 37 16.13 -7.63 -4.66
C PHE A 37 14.80 -8.36 -4.50
N LEU A 38 14.79 -9.68 -4.72
CA LEU A 38 13.62 -10.52 -4.51
C LEU A 38 13.17 -10.51 -3.04
N ALA A 39 14.10 -10.61 -2.09
CA ALA A 39 13.79 -10.52 -0.67
C ALA A 39 13.17 -9.16 -0.30
N ALA A 40 13.70 -8.06 -0.86
CA ALA A 40 13.16 -6.72 -0.64
C ALA A 40 11.72 -6.60 -1.17
N ILE A 41 11.44 -7.13 -2.37
CA ILE A 41 10.09 -7.16 -2.94
C ILE A 41 9.14 -7.91 -1.99
N VAL A 42 9.52 -9.10 -1.52
CA VAL A 42 8.68 -9.89 -0.61
C VAL A 42 8.35 -9.10 0.66
N VAL A 43 9.35 -8.48 1.28
CA VAL A 43 9.16 -7.67 2.50
C VAL A 43 8.26 -6.47 2.26
N VAL A 44 8.46 -5.73 1.17
CA VAL A 44 7.62 -4.57 0.82
C VAL A 44 6.17 -5.00 0.57
N THR A 45 5.97 -6.12 -0.12
CA THR A 45 4.63 -6.66 -0.41
C THR A 45 3.91 -7.04 0.87
N ILE A 46 4.59 -7.72 1.80
CA ILE A 46 4.03 -8.03 3.13
C ILE A 46 3.68 -6.74 3.88
N ARG A 47 4.57 -5.74 3.86
CA ARG A 47 4.36 -4.47 4.54
C ARG A 47 3.11 -3.75 4.02
N ILE A 48 2.90 -3.67 2.72
CA ILE A 48 1.73 -2.99 2.13
C ILE A 48 0.42 -3.73 2.47
N ASN A 49 0.42 -5.06 2.44
CA ASN A 49 -0.79 -5.85 2.68
C ASN A 49 -1.19 -5.92 4.17
N PHE A 50 -0.21 -5.96 5.08
CA PHE A 50 -0.48 -6.09 6.52
C PHE A 50 -0.52 -4.76 7.28
N TYR A 51 0.22 -3.74 6.82
CA TYR A 51 0.19 -2.42 7.43
C TYR A 51 -0.61 -1.47 6.55
N SER A 52 -1.90 -1.32 6.86
CA SER A 52 -2.69 -0.19 6.36
C SER A 52 -1.95 1.09 6.71
N SER A 53 -1.63 1.88 5.69
CA SER A 53 -0.88 3.11 5.89
C SER A 53 -1.68 4.02 6.83
N PRO A 54 -1.02 4.79 7.74
CA PRO A 54 -1.73 5.77 8.57
C PRO A 54 -2.64 6.71 7.76
N LYS A 55 -2.30 6.94 6.49
CA LYS A 55 -3.11 7.69 5.52
C LYS A 55 -4.41 6.98 5.15
N GLU A 56 -4.39 5.66 4.92
CA GLU A 56 -5.59 4.89 4.60
C GLU A 56 -6.54 4.85 5.80
N LEU A 57 -6.00 4.69 7.00
CA LEU A 57 -6.80 4.73 8.23
C LEU A 57 -7.44 6.11 8.46
N ALA A 58 -6.71 7.20 8.16
CA ALA A 58 -7.26 8.56 8.23
C ALA A 58 -8.36 8.77 7.19
N LEU A 59 -8.14 8.30 5.95
CA LEU A 59 -9.13 8.38 4.88
C LEU A 59 -10.40 7.59 5.21
N GLN A 60 -10.26 6.39 5.79
CA GLN A 60 -11.39 5.59 6.25
C GLN A 60 -12.24 6.36 7.27
N ARG A 61 -11.60 7.01 8.25
CA ARG A 61 -12.30 7.83 9.24
C ARG A 61 -12.99 9.04 8.62
N GLU A 62 -12.37 9.68 7.64
CA GLU A 62 -12.97 10.80 6.93
C GLU A 62 -14.21 10.35 6.14
N LEU A 63 -14.16 9.19 5.48
CA LEU A 63 -15.31 8.60 4.81
C LEU A 63 -16.45 8.29 5.79
N ASP A 64 -16.14 7.72 6.95
CA ASP A 64 -17.14 7.45 7.99
C ASP A 64 -17.78 8.76 8.49
N GLN A 65 -16.98 9.78 8.76
CA GLN A 65 -17.47 11.11 9.16
C GLN A 65 -18.37 11.74 8.12
N MET A 66 -18.01 11.63 6.84
CA MET A 66 -18.84 12.12 5.74
C MET A 66 -20.17 11.36 5.69
N GLY A 67 -20.15 10.03 5.85
CA GLY A 67 -21.36 9.20 5.93
C GLY A 67 -22.32 9.69 7.02
N TYR A 68 -21.83 9.96 8.23
CA TYR A 68 -22.64 10.52 9.31
C TYR A 68 -23.22 11.90 8.97
N LYS A 69 -22.41 12.77 8.35
CA LYS A 69 -22.87 14.11 7.96
C LYS A 69 -23.97 14.06 6.91
N TYR A 70 -23.83 13.19 5.91
CA TYR A 70 -24.87 12.97 4.90
C TYR A 70 -26.15 12.43 5.52
N ALA A 71 -26.05 11.43 6.42
CA ALA A 71 -27.22 10.89 7.12
C ALA A 71 -27.96 11.98 7.93
N SER A 72 -27.22 12.85 8.62
CA SER A 72 -27.81 13.98 9.36
C SER A 72 -28.51 14.96 8.43
N LEU A 73 -27.89 15.33 7.30
CA LEU A 73 -28.49 16.24 6.32
C LEU A 73 -29.75 15.66 5.69
N THR A 74 -29.75 14.36 5.37
CA THR A 74 -30.94 13.67 4.85
C THR A 74 -32.09 13.73 5.83
N ASN A 75 -31.84 13.52 7.12
CA ASN A 75 -32.87 13.63 8.15
C ASN A 75 -33.41 15.06 8.29
N GLU A 76 -32.54 16.06 8.20
CA GLU A 76 -32.94 17.47 8.27
C GLU A 76 -33.82 17.86 7.07
N VAL A 77 -33.44 17.44 5.87
CA VAL A 77 -34.24 17.64 4.66
C VAL A 77 -35.60 16.95 4.77
N ASP A 78 -35.65 15.70 5.26
CA ASP A 78 -36.91 14.97 5.46
C ASP A 78 -37.84 15.69 6.46
N MET A 79 -37.28 16.22 7.56
CA MET A 79 -38.04 17.06 8.48
C MET A 79 -38.56 18.34 7.83
N MET A 80 -37.73 19.03 7.05
CA MET A 80 -38.15 20.23 6.33
C MET A 80 -39.27 19.93 5.34
N THR A 81 -39.19 18.81 4.61
CA THR A 81 -40.25 18.35 3.70
C THR A 81 -41.57 18.12 4.43
N LYS A 82 -41.54 17.44 5.59
CA LYS A 82 -42.75 17.23 6.41
C LYS A 82 -43.37 18.54 6.90
N VAL A 83 -42.53 19.51 7.28
CA VAL A 83 -43.01 20.84 7.70
C VAL A 83 -43.63 21.59 6.51
N LEU A 84 -43.00 21.54 5.34
CA LEU A 84 -43.52 22.13 4.10
C LEU A 84 -44.87 21.52 3.71
N ASP A 85 -45.01 20.19 3.77
CA ASP A 85 -46.26 19.50 3.48
C ASP A 85 -47.38 19.92 4.45
N ASN A 86 -47.07 20.06 5.74
CA ASN A 86 -48.03 20.54 6.73
C ASN A 86 -48.48 21.98 6.46
N ILE A 87 -47.55 22.86 6.05
CA ILE A 87 -47.88 24.25 5.68
C ILE A 87 -48.77 24.26 4.44
N GLN A 88 -48.46 23.46 3.42
CA GLN A 88 -49.27 23.35 2.20
C GLN A 88 -50.68 22.83 2.51
N GLU A 89 -50.82 21.83 3.37
CA GLU A 89 -52.13 21.29 3.75
C GLU A 89 -52.97 22.33 4.49
N ARG A 90 -52.35 23.09 5.40
CA ARG A 90 -53.02 24.19 6.12
C ARG A 90 -53.43 25.31 5.17
N ASP A 91 -52.56 25.73 4.26
CA ASP A 91 -52.86 26.76 3.27
C ASP A 91 -54.02 26.34 2.34
N ALA A 92 -53.96 25.10 1.85
CA ALA A 92 -55.04 24.52 1.03
C ALA A 92 -56.37 24.35 1.79
N SER A 93 -56.34 24.22 3.12
CA SER A 93 -57.55 24.21 3.96
C SER A 93 -58.16 25.60 4.10
N VAL A 94 -57.35 26.65 4.29
CA VAL A 94 -57.82 28.04 4.38
C VAL A 94 -58.42 28.49 3.05
N HIS A 95 -57.78 28.13 1.93
CA HIS A 95 -58.27 28.46 0.59
C HIS A 95 -59.55 27.72 0.19
N ARG A 96 -59.88 26.61 0.87
CA ARG A 96 -61.14 25.86 0.67
C ARG A 96 -62.29 26.31 1.56
N MET A 97 -62.03 27.14 2.57
CA MET A 97 -63.05 27.69 3.49
C MET A 97 -63.59 29.06 3.04
N MET A 98 -62.98 29.70 2.04
CA MET A 98 -63.52 30.87 1.34
C MET A 98 -64.24 30.44 0.07
#